data_AF-A0A0C2CKH2-F1
#
_entry.id   AF-A0A0C2CKH2-F1
#
_cell.length_a   1.000
_cell.length_b   1.000
_cell.length_c   1.000
_cell.angle_alpha   90.00
_cell.angle_beta   90.00
_cell.angle_gamma   90.00
#
_symmetry.space_group_name_H-M   'P 1'
#
loop_
_entity.id
_entity.type
_entity.pdbx_description
1 polymer ?
#
loop_
_entity_poly.entity_id
_entity_poly.type
_entity_poly.pdbx_seq_one_letter_code
_entity_poly.pdbx_strand_id
1 'polypeptide(L)' 'MFFLNTWIVQLMVVLTNPAFAVKGAIERAQELAAAIPNSHILNQFANPANPEAHYLTTGPEIWKQTHGKVEAPLLQGDL' A
#
# COMPACT_ATOMS: atom_id res chain seq x y z
N MET A 1 13.11 34.78 -15.85
CA MET A 1 12.93 34.42 -14.44
C MET A 1 11.76 33.44 -14.36
N PHE A 2 12.01 32.13 -14.34
CA PHE A 2 10.96 31.11 -14.25
C PHE A 2 10.85 30.67 -12.79
N PHE A 3 9.74 31.02 -12.13
CA PHE A 3 9.40 30.48 -10.82
C PHE A 3 8.75 29.11 -11.03
N LEU A 4 9.52 28.03 -10.82
CA LEU A 4 8.96 26.68 -10.73
C LEU A 4 8.37 26.51 -9.33
N ASN A 5 7.03 26.60 -9.24
CA ASN A 5 6.27 26.14 -8.08
C ASN A 5 6.22 24.61 -8.09
N THR A 6 7.27 23.95 -7.60
CA THR A 6 7.23 22.51 -7.33
C THR A 6 6.87 22.29 -5.87
N TRP A 7 5.72 21.67 -5.63
CA TRP A 7 5.36 21.14 -4.31
C TRP A 7 6.34 20.01 -3.98
N ILE A 8 7.33 20.30 -3.13
CA ILE A 8 8.29 19.30 -2.68
C ILE A 8 7.58 18.41 -1.65
N VAL A 9 7.41 17.13 -1.99
CA VAL A 9 7.02 16.10 -1.02
C VAL A 9 8.28 15.61 -0.32
N GLN A 10 8.39 15.81 0.99
CA GLN A 10 9.47 15.27 1.79
C GLN A 10 9.11 13.86 2.28
N LEU A 11 9.98 12.87 2.04
CA LEU A 11 9.84 11.51 2.57
C LEU A 11 10.77 11.32 3.79
N MET A 12 10.25 10.70 4.85
CA MET A 12 11.01 10.28 6.03
C MET A 12 10.96 8.75 6.16
N VAL A 13 12.11 8.11 6.34
CA VAL A 13 12.23 6.67 6.54
C VAL A 13 12.68 6.39 7.97
N VAL A 14 11.93 5.55 8.69
CA VAL A 14 12.27 5.11 10.05
C VAL A 14 12.53 3.61 10.01
N LEU A 15 13.74 3.19 10.36
CA LEU A 15 14.11 1.78 10.40
C LEU A 15 13.74 1.17 11.75
N THR A 16 13.22 -0.06 11.73
CA THR A 16 12.91 -0.85 12.93
C THR A 16 13.87 -2.04 13.05
N ASN A 17 13.91 -2.67 14.23
CA ASN A 17 14.74 -3.86 14.43
C ASN A 17 14.28 -5.00 13.49
N PRO A 18 15.16 -5.58 12.65
CA PRO A 18 14.80 -6.62 11.70
C PRO A 18 14.25 -7.89 12.35
N ALA A 19 14.58 -8.16 13.63
CA ALA A 19 14.09 -9.33 14.37
C ALA A 19 12.56 -9.36 14.50
N PHE A 20 11.89 -8.21 14.42
CA PHE A 20 10.42 -8.10 14.54
C PHE A 20 9.69 -7.98 13.21
N ALA A 21 10.43 -7.99 12.08
CA ALA A 21 9.88 -7.96 10.73
C ALA A 21 8.76 -6.91 10.56
N VAL A 22 7.69 -7.27 9.84
CA VAL A 22 6.54 -6.38 9.55
C VAL A 22 5.80 -5.97 10.83
N LYS A 23 5.73 -6.85 11.84
CA LYS A 23 5.05 -6.55 13.10
C LYS A 23 5.71 -5.36 13.82
N GLY A 24 7.04 -5.33 13.89
CA GLY A 24 7.77 -4.20 14.48
C GLY A 24 7.56 -2.89 13.71
N ALA A 25 7.44 -2.95 12.39
CA ALA A 25 7.13 -1.76 11.58
C ALA A 25 5.70 -1.24 11.83
N ILE A 26 4.72 -2.14 12.03
CA ILE A 26 3.34 -1.77 12.37
C ILE A 26 3.28 -1.12 13.75
N GLU A 27 3.93 -1.71 14.76
CA GLU A 27 4.00 -1.15 16.12
C GLU A 27 4.64 0.24 16.12
N ARG A 28 5.77 0.41 15.40
CA ARG A 28 6.40 1.73 15.27
C ARG A 28 5.54 2.75 14.55
N ALA A 29 4.78 2.35 13.53
CA ALA A 29 3.84 3.24 12.85
C ALA A 29 2.71 3.71 13.78
N GLN A 30 2.21 2.84 14.67
CA GLN A 30 1.21 3.18 15.68
C GLN A 30 1.74 4.19 16.70
N GLU A 31 2.96 3.98 17.21
CA GLU A 31 3.63 4.95 18.10
C GLU A 31 3.76 6.33 17.45
N LEU A 32 4.19 6.37 16.18
CA LEU A 32 4.33 7.63 15.43
C LEU A 32 2.96 8.30 15.21
N ALA A 33 1.93 7.52 14.91
CA ALA A 33 0.59 8.08 14.71
C ALA A 33 0.01 8.67 16.00
N ALA A 34 0.30 8.06 17.15
CA ALA A 34 -0.07 8.61 18.47
C ALA A 34 0.69 9.90 18.81
N ALA A 35 1.93 10.05 18.34
CA ALA A 35 2.79 11.19 18.66
C ALA A 35 2.66 12.37 17.66
N ILE A 36 2.29 12.13 16.40
CA ILE A 36 2.26 13.14 15.35
C ILE A 36 0.81 13.62 15.13
N PRO A 37 0.49 14.88 15.44
CA PRO A 37 -0.83 15.44 15.17
C PRO A 37 -1.18 15.39 13.69
N ASN A 38 -2.45 15.14 13.37
CA ASN A 38 -2.96 15.03 11.99
C ASN A 38 -2.29 13.93 11.14
N SER A 39 -1.69 12.93 11.78
CA SER A 39 -1.19 11.75 11.09
C SER A 39 -2.30 10.73 10.83
N HIS A 40 -2.12 9.90 9.81
CA HIS A 40 -3.06 8.84 9.46
C HIS A 40 -2.33 7.58 8.99
N ILE A 41 -2.69 6.42 9.54
CA ILE A 41 -2.16 5.11 9.09
C ILE A 41 -3.10 4.55 8.02
N LEU A 42 -2.60 4.36 6.79
CA LEU A 42 -3.41 3.84 5.68
C LEU A 42 -3.81 2.37 5.82
N ASN A 43 -3.05 1.60 6.59
CA ASN A 43 -3.31 0.21 6.98
C ASN A 43 -3.68 -0.72 5.80
N GLN A 44 -2.73 -0.97 4.89
CA GLN A 44 -2.94 -1.76 3.66
C GLN A 44 -3.51 -3.17 3.88
N PHE A 45 -3.31 -3.76 5.07
CA PHE A 45 -3.78 -5.12 5.37
C PHE A 45 -5.27 -5.18 5.72
N ALA A 46 -5.79 -4.14 6.39
CA ALA A 46 -7.17 -4.10 6.85
C ALA A 46 -8.06 -3.15 6.05
N ASN A 47 -7.47 -2.24 5.27
CA ASN A 47 -8.22 -1.24 4.51
C ASN A 47 -8.89 -1.88 3.28
N PRO A 48 -10.24 -1.91 3.20
CA PRO A 48 -10.95 -2.52 2.06
C PRO A 48 -10.72 -1.79 0.74
N ALA A 49 -10.28 -0.52 0.77
CA ALA A 49 -9.92 0.22 -0.43
C ALA A 49 -8.74 -0.41 -1.18
N ASN A 50 -7.90 -1.21 -0.50
CA ASN A 50 -6.79 -1.92 -1.14
C ASN A 50 -7.29 -2.99 -2.15
N PRO A 51 -8.03 -4.03 -1.73
CA PRO A 51 -8.58 -4.99 -2.68
C PRO A 51 -9.61 -4.38 -3.65
N GLU A 52 -10.38 -3.37 -3.22
CA GLU A 52 -11.35 -2.68 -4.08
C GLU A 52 -10.68 -1.99 -5.28
N ALA A 53 -9.54 -1.31 -5.05
CA ALA A 53 -8.79 -0.68 -6.13
C ALA A 53 -8.41 -1.70 -7.21
N HIS A 54 -7.93 -2.87 -6.81
CA HIS A 54 -7.58 -3.94 -7.75
C HIS A 54 -8.80 -4.53 -8.49
N TYR A 55 -9.94 -4.65 -7.81
CA TYR A 55 -11.18 -5.09 -8.44
C TYR A 55 -11.66 -4.10 -9.51
N LEU A 56 -11.54 -2.80 -9.24
CA LEU A 56 -12.02 -1.74 -10.14
C LEU A 56 -11.07 -1.44 -11.30
N THR A 57 -9.75 -1.65 -11.13
CA THR A 57 -8.77 -1.30 -12.16
C THR A 57 -7.98 -2.51 -12.65
N THR A 58 -7.16 -3.13 -11.80
CA THR A 58 -6.23 -4.19 -12.19
C THR A 58 -6.95 -5.38 -12.83
N GLY A 59 -8.08 -5.83 -12.26
CA GLY A 59 -8.89 -6.91 -12.81
C GLY A 59 -9.42 -6.61 -14.22
N PRO A 60 -10.16 -5.50 -14.42
CA PRO A 60 -10.64 -5.07 -15.73
C PRO A 60 -9.53 -4.84 -16.76
N GLU A 61 -8.37 -4.31 -16.35
CA GLU A 61 -7.20 -4.14 -17.21
C GLU A 61 -6.70 -5.48 -17.74
N ILE A 62 -6.48 -6.47 -16.85
CA ILE A 62 -6.07 -7.82 -17.23
C ILE A 62 -7.12 -8.47 -18.14
N TRP A 63 -8.40 -8.39 -17.77
CA TRP A 63 -9.49 -8.98 -18.54
C TRP A 63 -9.53 -8.44 -19.98
N LYS A 64 -9.44 -7.12 -20.13
CA LYS A 64 -9.41 -6.45 -21.43
C LYS A 64 -8.17 -6.82 -22.23
N GLN A 65 -6.98 -6.78 -21.61
CA GLN A 65 -5.70 -7.04 -22.29
C GLN A 65 -5.56 -8.50 -22.73
N THR A 66 -6.16 -9.43 -21.99
CA THR A 66 -6.18 -10.86 -22.34
C THR A 66 -7.34 -11.25 -23.24
N HIS A 67 -8.20 -10.30 -23.64
CA HIS A 67 -9.43 -10.56 -24.40
C HIS A 67 -10.30 -11.65 -23.74
N GLY A 68 -10.35 -11.65 -22.41
CA GLY A 68 -11.09 -12.66 -21.63
C GLY A 68 -10.47 -14.06 -21.61
N LYS A 69 -9.20 -14.20 -21.97
CA LYS A 69 -8.49 -15.50 -22.04
C LYS A 69 -7.48 -15.71 -20.91
N VAL A 70 -7.61 -14.96 -19.82
CA VAL A 70 -6.76 -15.19 -18.64
C VAL A 70 -7.12 -16.55 -18.03
N GLU A 71 -6.16 -17.46 -18.03
CA GLU A 71 -6.26 -18.76 -17.37
C GLU A 71 -5.31 -18.72 -16.18
N ALA A 72 -5.86 -18.67 -14.97
CA ALA A 72 -5.06 -18.72 -13.75
C ALA A 72 -4.95 -20.18 -13.30
N PRO A 73 -3.74 -20.75 -13.14
CA PRO A 73 -3.56 -21.73 -12.09
C PRO A 73 -3.81 -20.96 -10.79
N LEU A 74 -4.96 -21.20 -10.16
CA LEU A 74 -5.22 -20.68 -8.83
C LEU A 74 -4.07 -21.17 -7.95
N LEU A 75 -3.24 -20.24 -7.47
CA LEU A 75 -2.40 -20.50 -6.31
C LEU A 75 -3.38 -20.74 -5.17
N GLN A 76 -3.71 -22.02 -4.98
CA GLN A 76 -4.42 -22.49 -3.80
C GLN A 76 -3.48 -22.24 -2.63
N GLY A 77 -3.65 -21.08 -2.00
CA GLY A 77 -3.18 -20.86 -0.65
C GLY A 77 -4.03 -21.73 0.23
N ASP A 78 -3.46 -22.84 0.68
CA ASP A 78 -4.05 -23.68 1.72
C ASP A 78 -4.42 -22.78 2.92
N LEU A 79 -5.72 -22.71 3.19
CA LEU A 79 -6.29 -22.26 4.46
C LEU A 79 -6.31 -23.43 5.44
#